data_AF-A0A9Q1HLS3-F1
#
_entry.id   AF-A0A9Q1HLS3-F1
#
_cell.length_a   1.000
_cell.length_b   1.000
_cell.length_c   1.000
_cell.angle_alpha   90.00
_cell.angle_beta   90.00
_cell.angle_gamma   90.00
#
_symmetry.space_group_name_H-M   'P 1'
#
loop_
_entity.id
_entity.type
_entity.pdbx_description
1 polymer ?
#
loop_
_entity_poly.entity_id
_entity_poly.type
_entity_poly.pdbx_seq_one_letter_code
_entity_poly.pdbx_strand_id
1 'polypeptide(L)'
;MNIKEVILDFRKSKASEHAPVVIHGSVVEQVAKYKYLGTRITSNLDWSSNTIGAQKKANQQSLYNERTCSKVKNIMEDTTHPLNSHYNVNRSGFRLCIPRSNRARYRQSFVPDTIYLFNNKVTR
;
A
#
# COMPACT_ATOMS: atom_id res chain seq x y z
N MET A 1 -41.34 -12.30 24.99
CA MET A 1 -40.45 -13.14 24.15
C MET A 1 -39.17 -13.36 24.96
N ASN A 2 -38.93 -14.59 25.43
CA ASN A 2 -37.80 -14.88 26.32
C ASN A 2 -36.66 -15.46 25.47
N ILE A 3 -35.49 -14.82 25.49
CA ILE A 3 -34.31 -15.30 24.76
C ILE A 3 -33.53 -16.20 25.70
N LYS A 4 -33.40 -17.47 25.32
CA LYS A 4 -32.54 -18.43 26.01
C LYS A 4 -31.15 -18.34 25.41
N GLU A 5 -30.15 -18.04 26.23
CA GLU A 5 -28.75 -18.06 25.83
C GLU A 5 -28.32 -19.51 25.55
N VAL A 6 -27.77 -19.76 24.37
CA VAL A 6 -27.13 -21.03 24.01
C VAL A 6 -25.63 -20.83 24.07
N ILE A 7 -24.97 -21.51 25.01
CA ILE A 7 -23.52 -21.50 25.14
C ILE A 7 -22.96 -22.64 24.27
N LEU A 8 -22.35 -22.28 23.14
CA LEU A 8 -21.65 -23.21 22.26
C LEU A 8 -20.16 -23.22 22.62
N ASP A 9 -19.65 -24.36 23.11
CA ASP A 9 -18.22 -24.55 23.38
C ASP A 9 -17.50 -24.94 22.07
N PHE A 10 -16.66 -24.03 21.57
CA PHE A 10 -15.88 -24.21 20.34
C PHE A 10 -14.42 -24.58 20.59
N ARG A 11 -14.07 -25.05 21.80
CA ARG A 11 -12.71 -25.50 22.09
C ARG A 11 -12.32 -26.66 21.16
N LYS A 12 -11.47 -26.37 20.18
CA LYS A 12 -10.87 -27.37 19.30
C LYS A 12 -10.03 -28.33 20.15
N SER A 13 -10.44 -29.58 20.25
CA SER A 13 -9.54 -30.63 20.74
C SER A 13 -8.31 -30.67 19.81
N LYS A 14 -7.12 -30.97 20.34
CA LYS A 14 -5.91 -31.21 19.54
C LYS A 14 -6.10 -32.51 18.74
N ALA A 15 -6.95 -32.49 17.74
CA ALA A 15 -7.14 -33.59 16.82
C ALA A 15 -6.03 -33.52 15.75
N SER A 16 -5.16 -34.52 15.80
CA SER A 16 -4.27 -34.99 14.75
C SER A 16 -4.94 -35.04 13.38
N GLU A 17 -4.17 -34.77 12.33
CA GLU A 17 -4.46 -35.04 10.90
C GLU A 17 -5.92 -34.85 10.49
N HIS A 18 -6.24 -33.65 10.00
CA HIS A 18 -7.58 -33.23 9.59
C HIS A 18 -8.20 -34.28 8.65
N ALA A 19 -9.32 -34.86 9.06
CA ALA A 19 -10.07 -35.81 8.24
C ALA A 19 -10.26 -35.26 6.81
N PRO A 20 -10.24 -36.12 5.77
CA PRO A 20 -10.38 -35.69 4.39
C PRO A 20 -11.64 -34.85 4.19
N VAL A 21 -11.49 -33.64 3.63
CA VAL A 21 -12.60 -32.73 3.36
C VAL A 21 -13.31 -33.21 2.10
N VAL A 22 -14.61 -33.51 2.20
CA VAL A 22 -15.44 -33.95 1.06
C VAL A 22 -16.39 -32.81 0.68
N ILE A 23 -16.32 -32.35 -0.57
CA ILE A 23 -17.22 -31.35 -1.14
C ILE A 23 -17.94 -32.00 -2.32
N HIS A 24 -19.28 -32.01 -2.31
CA HIS A 24 -20.10 -32.67 -3.34
C HIS A 24 -19.72 -34.13 -3.62
N GLY A 25 -19.39 -34.89 -2.56
CA GLY A 25 -18.99 -36.29 -2.67
C GLY A 25 -17.56 -36.53 -3.18
N SER A 26 -16.80 -35.46 -3.48
CA SER A 26 -15.41 -35.55 -3.92
C SER A 26 -14.46 -35.14 -2.80
N VAL A 27 -13.40 -35.92 -2.56
CA VAL A 27 -12.33 -35.57 -1.62
C VAL A 27 -11.53 -34.40 -2.20
N VAL A 28 -11.32 -33.35 -1.41
CA VAL A 28 -10.60 -32.15 -1.79
C VAL A 28 -9.23 -32.11 -1.11
N GLU A 29 -8.22 -31.67 -1.86
CA GLU A 29 -6.86 -31.46 -1.37
C GLU A 29 -6.82 -30.37 -0.28
N GLN A 30 -6.14 -30.67 0.83
CA GLN A 30 -5.90 -29.71 1.90
C GLN A 30 -4.47 -29.18 1.80
N VAL A 31 -4.34 -27.86 1.68
CA VAL A 31 -3.04 -27.18 1.60
C VAL A 31 -2.82 -26.30 2.82
N ALA A 32 -1.58 -26.27 3.31
CA ALA A 32 -1.22 -25.42 4.45
C ALA A 32 -1.24 -23.92 4.12
N LYS A 33 -1.02 -23.58 2.84
CA LYS A 33 -1.01 -22.20 2.36
C LYS A 33 -1.46 -22.14 0.91
N TYR A 34 -2.34 -21.20 0.60
CA TYR A 34 -2.84 -20.96 -0.74
C TYR A 34 -2.82 -19.46 -1.07
N LYS A 35 -2.64 -19.10 -2.34
CA LYS A 35 -2.72 -17.71 -2.80
C LYS A 35 -3.94 -17.57 -3.70
N TYR A 36 -4.87 -16.70 -3.30
CA TYR A 36 -6.07 -16.41 -4.07
C TYR A 36 -6.20 -14.91 -4.28
N LEU A 37 -6.29 -14.47 -5.55
CA LEU A 37 -6.43 -13.05 -5.94
C LEU A 37 -5.43 -12.09 -5.25
N GLY A 38 -4.22 -12.57 -4.96
CA GLY A 38 -3.19 -11.78 -4.28
C GLY A 38 -3.13 -11.93 -2.76
N THR A 39 -4.16 -12.53 -2.13
CA THR A 39 -4.21 -12.79 -0.69
C THR A 39 -3.65 -14.17 -0.37
N ARG A 40 -2.77 -14.26 0.63
CA ARG A 40 -2.28 -15.57 1.12
C ARG A 40 -3.17 -16.02 2.27
N ILE A 41 -3.80 -17.18 2.09
CA ILE A 41 -4.63 -17.86 3.08
C ILE A 41 -3.81 -19.01 3.63
N THR A 42 -3.72 -19.12 4.95
CA THR A 42 -3.01 -20.19 5.66
C THR A 42 -4.03 -21.08 6.36
N SER A 43 -3.72 -22.37 6.54
CA SER A 43 -4.62 -23.33 7.17
C SER A 43 -4.90 -23.01 8.66
N ASN A 44 -3.97 -22.33 9.31
CA ASN A 44 -4.12 -21.80 10.67
C ASN A 44 -4.74 -20.39 10.70
N LEU A 45 -5.18 -19.85 9.56
CA LEU A 45 -5.74 -18.50 9.40
C LEU A 45 -4.81 -17.38 9.94
N ASP A 46 -3.51 -17.61 9.90
CA ASP A 46 -2.49 -16.59 10.17
C ASP A 46 -2.45 -15.52 9.06
N TRP A 47 -2.60 -14.25 9.47
CA TRP A 47 -2.57 -13.07 8.62
C TRP A 47 -1.20 -12.38 8.56
N SER A 48 -0.20 -12.84 9.31
CA SER A 48 1.12 -12.20 9.45
C SER A 48 1.75 -11.84 8.10
N SER A 49 1.73 -12.78 7.15
CA SER A 49 2.29 -12.60 5.81
C SER A 49 1.64 -11.42 5.06
N ASN A 50 0.33 -11.25 5.19
CA ASN A 50 -0.40 -10.18 4.51
C ASN A 50 -0.12 -8.83 5.20
N THR A 51 -0.12 -8.80 6.53
CA THR A 51 0.21 -7.60 7.32
C THR A 51 1.62 -7.11 7.05
N ILE A 52 2.61 -8.00 7.01
CA ILE A 52 4.01 -7.66 6.66
C ILE A 52 4.09 -7.10 5.23
N GLY A 53 3.37 -7.71 4.29
CA GLY A 53 3.31 -7.22 2.90
C GLY A 53 2.74 -5.81 2.80
N ALA A 54 1.62 -5.55 3.50
CA ALA A 54 0.99 -4.24 3.56
C ALA A 54 1.92 -3.20 4.22
N GLN A 55 2.52 -3.55 5.37
CA GLN A 55 3.46 -2.68 6.08
C GLN A 55 4.68 -2.34 5.22
N LYS A 56 5.25 -3.33 4.52
CA LYS A 56 6.40 -3.11 3.62
C LYS A 56 6.04 -2.14 2.50
N LYS A 57 4.86 -2.27 1.90
CA LYS A 57 4.39 -1.37 0.83
C LYS A 57 4.19 0.05 1.35
N ALA A 58 3.59 0.20 2.54
CA ALA A 58 3.41 1.49 3.19
C ALA A 58 4.76 2.16 3.51
N ASN A 59 5.70 1.41 4.10
CA ASN A 59 7.05 1.89 4.40
C ASN A 59 7.79 2.33 3.14
N GLN A 60 7.72 1.53 2.07
CA GLN A 60 8.35 1.85 0.79
C GLN A 60 7.79 3.16 0.20
N GLN A 61 6.48 3.38 0.31
CA GLN A 61 5.84 4.62 -0.12
C GLN A 61 6.28 5.81 0.73
N SER A 62 6.40 5.65 2.06
CA SER A 62 6.88 6.73 2.94
C SER A 62 8.30 7.15 2.57
N LEU A 63 9.21 6.18 2.45
CA LEU A 63 10.61 6.42 2.08
C LEU A 63 10.72 7.08 0.70
N TYR A 64 9.92 6.65 -0.28
CA TYR A 64 9.88 7.29 -1.59
C TYR A 64 9.46 8.76 -1.47
N ASN A 65 8.40 9.05 -0.71
CA ASN A 65 7.90 10.41 -0.53
C ASN A 65 8.94 11.31 0.15
N GLU A 66 9.58 10.84 1.22
CA GLU A 66 10.59 11.57 1.97
C GLU A 66 11.81 11.89 1.09
N ARG A 67 12.36 10.87 0.42
CA ARG A 67 13.51 11.04 -0.49
C ARG A 67 13.20 11.97 -1.64
N THR A 68 11.99 11.88 -2.20
CA THR A 68 11.54 12.75 -3.28
C THR A 68 11.46 14.20 -2.83
N CYS A 69 10.84 14.46 -1.67
CA CYS A 69 10.77 15.81 -1.11
C CYS A 69 12.17 16.38 -0.84
N SER A 70 13.09 15.61 -0.28
CA SER A 70 14.47 16.04 -0.06
C SER A 70 15.18 16.33 -1.39
N LYS A 71 14.98 15.48 -2.41
CA LYS A 71 15.59 15.69 -3.72
C LYS A 71 15.06 16.96 -4.40
N VAL A 72 13.75 17.22 -4.30
CA VAL A 72 13.15 18.46 -4.82
C VAL A 72 13.72 19.68 -4.11
N LYS A 73 13.84 19.66 -2.77
CA LYS A 73 14.47 20.76 -2.01
C LYS A 73 15.89 21.04 -2.47
N ASN A 74 16.72 20.01 -2.61
CA ASN A 74 18.09 20.17 -3.10
C ASN A 74 18.14 20.77 -4.52
N ILE A 75 17.21 20.38 -5.41
CA ILE A 75 17.11 20.95 -6.76
C ILE A 75 16.70 22.43 -6.70
N MET A 76 15.78 22.79 -5.80
CA MET A 76 15.32 24.17 -5.62
C MET A 76 16.40 25.08 -5.04
N GLU A 77 17.22 24.56 -4.12
CA GLU A 77 18.33 25.27 -3.49
C GLU A 77 19.52 25.49 -4.45
N ASP A 78 19.75 24.56 -5.38
CA ASP A 78 20.82 24.66 -6.40
C ASP A 78 20.32 25.34 -7.68
N THR A 79 20.67 26.61 -7.86
CA THR A 79 20.32 27.39 -9.05
C THR A 79 21.05 26.95 -10.33
N THR A 80 22.15 26.21 -10.21
CA THR A 80 22.89 25.67 -11.36
C THR A 80 22.31 24.35 -11.87
N HIS A 81 21.40 23.75 -11.11
CA HIS A 81 20.81 22.46 -11.45
C HIS A 81 19.95 22.58 -12.73
N PRO A 82 20.08 21.66 -13.71
CA PRO A 82 19.36 21.75 -14.99
C PRO A 82 17.84 21.71 -14.85
N LEU A 83 17.34 21.15 -13.74
CA LEU A 83 15.91 21.10 -13.44
C LEU A 83 15.40 22.22 -12.52
N ASN A 84 16.25 23.12 -12.00
CA ASN A 84 15.85 24.16 -11.05
C ASN A 84 14.72 25.04 -11.61
N SER A 85 14.83 25.46 -12.87
CA SER A 85 13.86 26.29 -13.57
C SER A 85 12.46 25.68 -13.71
N HIS A 86 12.31 24.37 -13.49
CA HIS A 86 11.01 23.69 -13.52
C HIS A 86 10.26 23.75 -12.17
N TYR A 87 10.91 24.13 -11.08
CA TYR A 87 10.33 24.17 -9.72
C TYR A 87 10.03 25.60 -9.28
N ASN A 88 9.07 26.23 -9.96
CA ASN A 88 8.64 27.59 -9.61
C ASN A 88 7.58 27.56 -8.49
N VAL A 89 7.68 28.49 -7.54
CA VAL A 89 6.70 28.63 -6.47
C VAL A 89 5.55 29.54 -6.91
N ASN A 90 4.32 29.19 -6.53
CA ASN A 90 3.15 30.04 -6.72
C ASN A 90 3.28 31.34 -5.92
N ARG A 91 2.46 32.35 -6.25
CA ARG A 91 2.45 33.64 -5.53
C ARG A 91 2.26 33.52 -4.02
N SER A 92 1.63 32.44 -3.55
CA SER A 92 1.45 32.16 -2.12
C SER A 92 2.75 31.83 -1.39
N GLY A 93 3.85 31.51 -2.09
CA GLY A 93 5.14 31.16 -1.47
C GLY A 93 5.23 29.74 -0.92
N PHE A 94 4.13 28.98 -0.91
CA PHE A 94 4.10 27.64 -0.29
C PHE A 94 4.05 26.48 -1.28
N ARG A 95 3.30 26.63 -2.38
CA ARG A 95 3.05 25.54 -3.34
C ARG A 95 3.83 25.75 -4.62
N LEU A 96 4.30 24.67 -5.22
CA LEU A 96 4.91 24.68 -6.55
C LEU A 96 3.85 24.79 -7.65
N CYS A 97 4.20 25.47 -8.74
CA CYS A 97 3.41 25.61 -9.95
C CYS A 97 3.31 24.26 -10.66
N ILE A 98 2.08 23.79 -10.91
CA ILE A 98 1.85 22.54 -11.63
C ILE A 98 1.97 22.81 -13.15
N PRO A 99 2.87 22.13 -13.87
CA PRO A 99 3.00 22.30 -15.32
C PRO A 99 1.76 21.74 -16.03
N ARG A 100 1.20 22.51 -16.97
CA ARG A 100 0.03 22.10 -17.75
C ARG A 100 0.48 21.26 -18.95
N SER A 101 0.05 20.01 -18.98
CA SER A 101 0.26 19.13 -20.14
C SER A 101 -0.76 18.00 -20.15
N ASN A 102 -1.27 17.71 -21.35
CA ASN A 102 -2.29 16.69 -21.59
C ASN A 102 -1.62 15.31 -21.83
N ARG A 103 -0.31 15.31 -22.11
CA ARG A 103 0.43 14.13 -22.52
C ARG A 103 0.75 13.26 -21.31
N ALA A 104 0.19 12.05 -21.25
CA ALA A 104 0.41 11.10 -20.17
C ALA A 104 1.90 10.86 -19.87
N ARG A 105 2.72 10.69 -20.92
CA ARG A 105 4.19 10.54 -20.79
C ARG A 105 4.86 11.68 -20.01
N TYR A 106 4.42 12.93 -20.22
CA TYR A 106 4.95 14.04 -19.44
C TYR A 106 4.43 13.99 -18.01
N ARG A 107 3.12 13.82 -17.82
CA ARG A 107 2.50 13.75 -16.47
C ARG A 107 3.07 12.64 -15.57
N GLN A 108 3.55 11.55 -16.16
CA GLN A 108 4.20 10.42 -15.48
C GLN A 108 5.73 10.55 -15.39
N SER A 109 6.29 11.66 -15.88
CA SER A 109 7.72 11.95 -15.72
C SER A 109 8.02 12.57 -14.36
N PHE A 110 9.30 12.60 -14.01
CA PHE A 110 9.79 13.06 -12.71
C PHE A 110 9.21 14.43 -12.30
N VAL A 111 9.42 15.48 -13.10
CA VAL A 111 9.09 16.87 -12.73
C VAL A 111 7.62 17.08 -12.31
N PRO A 112 6.61 16.74 -13.14
CA PRO A 112 5.22 16.91 -12.71
C PRO A 112 4.84 16.02 -11.53
N ASP A 113 5.29 14.75 -11.50
CA ASP A 113 4.97 13.81 -10.43
C ASP A 113 5.47 14.31 -9.07
N THR A 114 6.73 14.76 -9.00
CA THR A 114 7.33 15.26 -7.77
C THR A 114 6.71 16.58 -7.32
N ILE A 115 6.28 17.45 -8.24
CA ILE A 115 5.53 18.68 -7.93
C ILE A 115 4.19 18.35 -7.27
N TYR A 116 3.44 17.37 -7.80
CA TYR A 116 2.20 16.90 -7.17
C TYR A 116 2.45 16.33 -5.78
N LEU A 117 3.46 15.45 -5.65
CA LEU A 117 3.84 14.84 -4.38
C LEU A 117 4.21 15.87 -3.33
N PHE A 118 5.07 16.84 -3.69
CA PHE A 118 5.50 17.92 -2.81
C PHE A 118 4.31 18.79 -2.38
N ASN A 119 3.45 19.19 -3.31
CA ASN A 119 2.26 19.98 -3.01
C ASN A 119 1.29 19.25 -2.07
N ASN A 120 1.12 17.94 -2.22
CA ASN A 120 0.29 17.14 -1.32
C ASN A 120 0.88 17.10 0.11
N LYS A 121 2.21 17.12 0.25
CA LYS A 121 2.90 17.15 1.55
C LYS A 121 2.90 18.52 2.25
N VAL A 122 2.80 19.61 1.49
CA VAL A 122 2.77 20.99 2.04
C VAL A 122 1.36 21.42 2.47
N THR A 123 0.32 20.67 2.09
CA THR A 123 -1.06 20.96 2.51
C THR A 123 -1.20 20.62 4.00
N ARG A 124 -1.45 21.64 4.84
CA ARG A 124 -1.87 21.49 6.24
C ARG A 124 -3.18 20.74 6.35
#